data_AF-A0A977L644-F1
#
_entry.id   AF-A0A977L644-F1
#
_cell.length_a   1.000
_cell.length_b   1.000
_cell.length_c   1.000
_cell.angle_alpha   90.00
_cell.angle_beta   90.00
_cell.angle_gamma   90.00
#
_symmetry.space_group_name_H-M   'P 1'
#
loop_
_entity.id
_entity.type
_entity.pdbx_description
1 polymer ?
#
loop_
_entity_poly.entity_id
_entity_poly.type
_entity_poly.pdbx_seq_one_letter_code
_entity_poly.pdbx_strand_id
1 'polypeptide(L)'
;MQWWKEIIEFKPIDLALLISGIGVVIWFFVNRYYQKKDNLKTIRLDTYKNFLNKMDEAHYSSRLNFGEIMKVSAETTAAILRDPENSNETLIEMGNKLSYFTNESMRGWLIYSNEINQLTLVCSKQMLSLVEEYRDLNKRISDSYTSMLSTINMFDPTAQEQLQSLISKTDQERLIFLYDEIKRLMRKEIGM
;
A
#
# COMPACT_ATOMS: atom_id res chain seq x y z
N MET A 1 7.04 -73.59 -32.20
CA MET A 1 7.33 -72.34 -31.46
C MET A 1 6.45 -71.23 -32.00
N GLN A 2 5.33 -70.95 -31.34
CA GLN A 2 4.47 -69.79 -31.63
C GLN A 2 4.31 -68.99 -30.33
N TRP A 3 5.38 -68.29 -29.92
CA TRP A 3 5.44 -67.47 -28.70
C TRP A 3 4.85 -66.06 -28.86
N TRP A 4 4.22 -65.78 -30.01
CA TRP A 4 3.66 -64.46 -30.35
C TRP A 4 2.13 -64.39 -30.28
N LYS A 5 1.46 -65.49 -29.91
CA LYS A 5 -0.01 -65.61 -29.93
C LYS A 5 -0.68 -65.41 -28.56
N GLU A 6 0.05 -64.99 -27.55
CA GLU A 6 -0.58 -64.33 -26.40
C GLU A 6 -0.79 -62.86 -26.77
N ILE A 7 -1.69 -62.62 -27.74
CA ILE A 7 -2.28 -61.31 -27.90
C ILE A 7 -3.10 -61.12 -26.64
N ILE A 8 -2.63 -60.26 -25.75
CA ILE A 8 -3.31 -59.86 -24.53
C ILE A 8 -4.74 -59.48 -24.92
N GLU A 9 -5.71 -60.36 -24.66
CA GLU A 9 -7.13 -60.05 -24.78
C GLU A 9 -7.45 -59.04 -23.68
N PHE A 10 -7.19 -57.76 -23.94
CA PHE A 10 -7.64 -56.68 -23.08
C PHE A 10 -9.17 -56.72 -23.06
N LYS A 11 -9.74 -57.21 -21.95
CA LYS A 11 -11.19 -57.13 -21.76
C LYS A 11 -11.56 -55.64 -21.74
N PRO A 12 -12.72 -55.26 -22.30
CA PRO A 12 -13.17 -53.86 -22.28
C PRO A 12 -13.24 -53.28 -20.86
N ILE A 13 -13.42 -54.12 -19.84
CA ILE A 13 -13.38 -53.75 -18.42
C ILE A 13 -11.98 -53.32 -17.96
N ASP A 14 -10.92 -54.01 -18.39
CA ASP A 14 -9.53 -53.68 -18.03
C ASP A 14 -9.09 -52.37 -18.69
N LEU A 15 -9.54 -52.14 -19.93
CA LEU A 15 -9.33 -50.87 -20.63
C LEU A 15 -10.09 -49.71 -19.95
N ALA A 16 -11.33 -49.95 -19.51
CA ALA A 16 -12.14 -48.95 -18.80
C ALA A 16 -11.53 -48.58 -17.44
N LEU A 17 -10.99 -49.55 -16.70
CA LEU A 17 -10.29 -49.31 -15.43
C LEU A 17 -9.04 -48.46 -15.64
N LEU A 18 -8.22 -48.78 -16.65
CA LEU A 18 -7.04 -47.99 -17.00
C LEU A 18 -7.38 -46.55 -17.40
N ILE A 19 -8.39 -46.36 -18.26
CA ILE A 19 -8.84 -45.03 -18.67
C ILE A 19 -9.40 -44.25 -17.47
N SER A 20 -10.16 -44.89 -16.58
CA SER A 20 -10.66 -44.23 -15.37
C SER A 20 -9.53 -43.81 -14.42
N GLY A 21 -8.51 -44.68 -14.25
CA GLY A 21 -7.35 -44.38 -13.41
C GLY A 21 -6.53 -43.20 -13.96
N ILE A 22 -6.29 -43.18 -15.27
CA ILE A 22 -5.63 -42.06 -15.96
C ILE A 22 -6.47 -40.79 -15.82
N GLY A 23 -7.79 -40.89 -15.98
CA GLY A 23 -8.73 -39.78 -15.83
C GLY A 23 -8.69 -39.15 -14.44
N VAL A 24 -8.64 -39.96 -13.37
CA VAL A 24 -8.53 -39.48 -11.98
C VAL A 24 -7.21 -38.76 -11.75
N VAL A 25 -6.10 -39.29 -12.28
CA VAL A 25 -4.78 -38.66 -12.16
C VAL A 25 -4.75 -37.31 -12.89
N ILE A 26 -5.21 -37.26 -14.14
CA ILE A 26 -5.31 -36.01 -14.91
C ILE A 26 -6.19 -35.00 -14.18
N TRP A 27 -7.37 -35.42 -13.71
CA TRP A 27 -8.29 -34.57 -12.96
C TRP A 27 -7.64 -34.02 -11.68
N PHE A 28 -6.89 -34.83 -10.94
CA PHE A 28 -6.17 -34.39 -9.74
C PHE A 28 -5.16 -33.27 -10.05
N PHE A 29 -4.34 -33.43 -11.10
CA PHE A 29 -3.38 -32.41 -11.50
C PHE A 29 -4.05 -31.13 -12.00
N VAL A 30 -5.11 -31.27 -12.80
CA VAL A 30 -5.88 -30.15 -13.33
C VAL A 30 -6.57 -29.39 -12.20
N ASN A 31 -7.26 -30.09 -11.30
CA ASN A 31 -7.94 -29.50 -10.15
C ASN A 31 -6.93 -28.79 -9.22
N ARG A 32 -5.76 -29.41 -8.96
CA ARG A 32 -4.71 -28.78 -8.16
C ARG A 32 -4.10 -27.55 -8.84
N TYR A 33 -4.02 -27.53 -10.16
CA TYR A 33 -3.58 -26.35 -10.93
C TYR A 33 -4.60 -25.21 -10.82
N TYR A 34 -5.89 -25.48 -11.02
CA TYR A 34 -6.94 -24.47 -10.88
C TYR A 34 -7.06 -23.95 -9.46
N GLN A 35 -7.03 -24.82 -8.44
CA GLN A 35 -7.05 -24.41 -7.03
C GLN A 35 -5.88 -23.47 -6.69
N LYS A 36 -4.67 -23.73 -7.18
CA LYS A 36 -3.53 -22.83 -6.97
C LYS A 36 -3.76 -21.46 -7.62
N LYS A 37 -4.32 -21.43 -8.83
CA LYS A 37 -4.66 -20.18 -9.53
C LYS A 37 -5.75 -19.39 -8.80
N ASP A 38 -6.80 -20.07 -8.35
CA ASP A 38 -7.91 -19.42 -7.65
C ASP A 38 -7.47 -18.91 -6.27
N ASN A 39 -6.67 -19.68 -5.52
CA ASN A 39 -6.09 -19.21 -4.27
C ASN A 39 -5.22 -17.96 -4.48
N LEU A 40 -4.39 -17.93 -5.53
CA LEU A 40 -3.56 -16.77 -5.83
C LEU A 40 -4.39 -15.54 -6.22
N LYS A 41 -5.49 -15.73 -6.95
CA LYS A 41 -6.46 -14.65 -7.22
C LYS A 41 -7.12 -14.14 -5.94
N THR A 42 -7.53 -15.03 -5.05
CA THR A 42 -8.15 -14.66 -3.76
C THR A 42 -7.17 -13.87 -2.89
N ILE A 43 -5.91 -14.33 -2.78
CA ILE A 43 -4.87 -13.61 -2.04
C ILE A 43 -4.66 -12.22 -2.63
N ARG A 44 -4.51 -12.11 -3.96
CA ARG A 44 -4.36 -10.81 -4.63
C ARG A 44 -5.55 -9.90 -4.39
N LEU A 45 -6.77 -10.41 -4.51
CA LEU A 45 -7.99 -9.63 -4.28
C LEU A 45 -8.04 -9.09 -2.85
N ASP A 46 -7.73 -9.93 -1.86
CA ASP A 46 -7.68 -9.52 -0.46
C ASP A 46 -6.58 -8.47 -0.21
N THR A 47 -5.37 -8.71 -0.71
CA THR A 47 -4.27 -7.74 -0.60
C THR A 47 -4.60 -6.41 -1.30
N TYR A 48 -5.21 -6.43 -2.49
CA TYR A 48 -5.57 -5.21 -3.22
C TYR A 48 -6.69 -4.44 -2.51
N LYS A 49 -7.69 -5.15 -1.97
CA LYS A 49 -8.75 -4.52 -1.17
C LYS A 49 -8.18 -3.87 0.09
N ASN A 50 -7.33 -4.59 0.82
CA ASN A 50 -6.71 -4.09 2.04
C ASN A 50 -5.80 -2.89 1.76
N PHE A 51 -5.02 -2.95 0.68
CA PHE A 51 -4.22 -1.83 0.19
C PHE A 51 -5.10 -0.60 -0.05
N LEU A 52 -6.15 -0.72 -0.88
CA LEU A 52 -6.98 0.44 -1.22
C LEU A 52 -7.62 1.08 0.03
N ASN A 53 -8.19 0.27 0.92
CA ASN A 53 -8.82 0.77 2.15
C ASN A 53 -7.83 1.50 3.07
N LYS A 54 -6.65 0.93 3.28
CA LYS A 54 -5.63 1.50 4.16
C LYS A 54 -4.92 2.70 3.55
N MET A 55 -4.80 2.74 2.22
CA MET A 55 -4.23 3.90 1.51
C MET A 55 -5.12 5.13 1.66
N ASP A 56 -6.44 4.96 1.64
CA ASP A 56 -7.38 6.07 1.90
C ASP A 56 -7.28 6.57 3.35
N GLU A 57 -7.17 5.66 4.32
CA GLU A 57 -6.93 6.00 5.73
C GLU A 57 -5.57 6.68 5.95
N ALA A 58 -4.53 6.21 5.25
CA ALA A 58 -3.20 6.78 5.26
C ALA A 58 -3.17 8.17 4.61
N HIS A 59 -3.97 8.42 3.55
CA HIS A 59 -4.11 9.74 2.93
C HIS A 59 -4.68 10.77 3.90
N TYR A 60 -5.65 10.34 4.72
CA TYR A 60 -6.23 11.20 5.73
C TYR A 60 -5.23 11.53 6.85
N SER A 61 -4.50 10.52 7.35
CA SER A 61 -3.59 10.67 8.49
C SER A 61 -2.23 11.28 8.14
N SER A 62 -1.72 11.10 6.92
CA SER A 62 -0.43 11.66 6.45
C SER A 62 -0.48 13.14 6.14
N ARG A 63 -1.68 13.70 5.90
CA ARG A 63 -1.85 15.14 5.73
C ARG A 63 -1.65 15.81 7.09
N LEU A 64 -0.49 16.43 7.26
CA LEU A 64 -0.30 17.44 8.31
C LEU A 64 -1.40 18.49 8.17
N ASN A 65 -2.29 18.53 9.16
CA ASN A 65 -3.38 19.49 9.19
C ASN A 65 -2.80 20.85 9.59
N PHE A 66 -2.15 21.53 8.64
CA PHE A 66 -1.49 22.82 8.86
C PHE A 66 -2.41 23.86 9.47
N GLY A 67 -3.69 23.82 9.12
CA GLY A 67 -4.71 24.67 9.74
C GLY A 67 -4.80 24.45 11.25
N GLU A 68 -4.70 23.20 11.72
CA GLU A 68 -4.70 22.89 13.15
C GLU A 68 -3.38 23.25 13.84
N ILE A 69 -2.24 23.02 13.18
CA ILE A 69 -0.92 23.43 13.70
C ILE A 69 -0.84 24.96 13.88
N MET A 70 -1.28 25.72 12.86
CA MET A 70 -1.32 27.18 12.91
C MET A 70 -2.34 27.69 13.94
N LYS A 71 -3.48 27.01 14.07
CA LYS A 71 -4.49 27.32 15.10
C LYS A 71 -3.92 27.12 16.50
N VAL A 72 -3.23 26.00 16.76
CA VAL A 72 -2.57 25.74 18.05
C VAL A 72 -1.51 26.81 18.34
N SER A 73 -0.68 27.17 17.37
CA SER A 73 0.31 28.24 17.55
C SER A 73 -0.32 29.61 17.86
N ALA A 74 -1.41 29.97 17.17
CA ALA A 74 -2.15 31.21 17.41
C ALA A 74 -2.84 31.21 18.79
N GLU A 75 -3.44 30.08 19.20
CA GLU A 75 -4.07 29.89 20.51
C GLU A 75 -3.05 30.00 21.64
N THR A 76 -1.89 29.35 21.50
CA THR A 76 -0.78 29.43 22.46
C THR A 76 -0.26 30.86 22.58
N THR A 77 -0.07 31.56 21.45
CA THR A 77 0.37 32.96 21.46
C THR A 77 -0.63 33.85 22.19
N ALA A 78 -1.94 33.66 21.91
CA ALA A 78 -3.00 34.43 22.56
C ALA A 78 -3.11 34.13 24.07
N ALA A 79 -2.89 32.88 24.48
CA ALA A 79 -2.91 32.46 25.87
C ALA A 79 -1.73 33.06 26.67
N ILE A 80 -0.52 33.02 26.11
CA ILE A 80 0.68 33.65 26.72
C ILE A 80 0.50 35.17 26.87
N LEU A 81 -0.11 35.83 25.88
CA LEU A 81 -0.37 37.27 25.95
C LEU A 81 -1.44 37.64 26.99
N ARG A 82 -2.37 36.72 27.31
CA ARG A 82 -3.43 36.94 28.31
C ARG A 82 -2.99 36.63 29.73
N ASP A 83 -2.20 35.58 29.90
CA ASP A 83 -1.69 35.14 31.20
C ASP A 83 -0.19 34.78 31.10
N PRO A 84 0.69 35.78 31.24
CA PRO A 84 2.13 35.58 31.13
C PRO A 84 2.69 34.66 32.22
N GLU A 85 2.05 34.59 33.39
CA GLU A 85 2.50 33.73 34.49
C GLU A 85 2.31 32.25 34.18
N ASN A 86 1.30 31.90 33.37
CA ASN A 86 1.07 30.52 32.93
C ASN A 86 1.67 30.17 31.55
N SER A 87 2.65 30.96 31.10
CA SER A 87 3.30 30.78 29.80
C SER A 87 4.02 29.44 29.65
N ASN A 88 4.65 28.93 30.72
CA ASN A 88 5.35 27.65 30.70
C ASN A 88 4.42 26.46 30.44
N GLU A 89 3.26 26.39 31.12
CA GLU A 89 2.31 25.29 30.95
C GLU A 89 1.69 25.33 29.54
N THR A 90 1.38 26.53 29.05
CA THR A 90 0.85 26.76 27.69
C THR A 90 1.84 26.32 26.60
N LEU A 91 3.14 26.58 26.78
CA LEU A 91 4.19 26.14 25.86
C LEU A 91 4.39 24.62 25.88
N ILE A 92 4.27 23.98 27.05
CA ILE A 92 4.32 22.52 27.18
C ILE A 92 3.13 21.89 26.45
N GLU A 93 1.92 22.45 26.59
CA GLU A 93 0.73 21.95 25.90
C GLU A 93 0.86 22.08 24.37
N MET A 94 1.41 23.19 23.89
CA MET A 94 1.75 23.37 22.47
C MET A 94 2.71 22.27 21.98
N GLY A 95 3.80 22.02 22.73
CA GLY A 95 4.76 20.97 22.40
C GLY A 95 4.12 19.59 22.31
N ASN A 96 3.23 19.25 23.25
CA ASN A 96 2.50 17.98 23.25
C ASN A 96 1.57 17.85 22.03
N LYS A 97 0.83 18.91 21.68
CA LYS A 97 -0.05 18.94 20.50
C LYS A 97 0.72 18.81 19.19
N LEU A 98 1.84 19.51 19.05
CA LEU A 98 2.71 19.43 17.86
C LEU A 98 3.35 18.04 17.71
N SER A 99 3.80 17.45 18.82
CA SER A 99 4.32 16.09 18.85
C SER A 99 3.26 15.07 18.43
N TYR A 100 2.02 15.22 18.91
CA TYR A 100 0.90 14.38 18.50
C TYR A 100 0.64 14.46 16.98
N PHE A 101 0.56 15.66 16.40
CA PHE A 101 0.33 15.82 14.96
C PHE A 101 1.48 15.23 14.12
N THR A 102 2.72 15.39 14.58
CA THR A 102 3.90 14.83 13.92
C THR A 102 3.84 13.29 13.94
N ASN A 103 3.52 12.69 15.09
CA ASN A 103 3.41 11.24 15.23
C ASN A 103 2.27 10.64 14.39
N GLU A 104 1.09 11.28 14.36
CA GLU A 104 -0.02 10.85 13.49
C GLU A 104 0.39 10.89 12.00
N SER A 105 1.07 11.96 11.58
CA SER A 105 1.53 12.11 10.20
C SER A 105 2.57 11.05 9.83
N MET A 106 3.53 10.77 10.72
CA MET A 106 4.51 9.69 10.53
C MET A 106 3.85 8.30 10.50
N ARG A 107 2.78 8.08 11.28
CA ARG A 107 2.01 6.83 11.23
C ARG A 107 1.38 6.63 9.85
N GLY A 108 0.82 7.69 9.26
CA GLY A 108 0.32 7.65 7.88
C GLY A 108 1.38 7.17 6.89
N TRP A 109 2.59 7.73 6.94
CA TRP A 109 3.73 7.33 6.10
C TRP A 109 4.18 5.87 6.31
N LEU A 110 4.17 5.39 7.56
CA LEU A 110 4.47 4.00 7.86
C LEU A 110 3.43 3.04 7.28
N ILE A 111 2.13 3.39 7.35
CA ILE A 111 1.05 2.60 6.75
C ILE A 111 1.26 2.54 5.23
N TYR A 112 1.54 3.66 4.57
CA TYR A 112 1.88 3.68 3.14
C TYR A 112 3.01 2.70 2.80
N SER A 113 4.14 2.82 3.49
CA SER A 113 5.29 1.98 3.20
C SER A 113 4.98 0.49 3.38
N ASN A 114 4.23 0.13 4.42
CA ASN A 114 3.89 -1.25 4.71
C ASN A 114 2.95 -1.85 3.65
N GLU A 115 1.92 -1.10 3.25
CA GLU A 115 0.95 -1.57 2.27
C GLU A 115 1.52 -1.64 0.86
N ILE A 116 2.39 -0.68 0.48
CA ILE A 116 3.14 -0.74 -0.78
C ILE A 116 4.05 -1.98 -0.80
N ASN A 117 4.74 -2.28 0.31
CA ASN A 117 5.58 -3.48 0.42
C ASN A 117 4.76 -4.77 0.28
N GLN A 118 3.58 -4.86 0.91
CA GLN A 118 2.69 -6.01 0.71
C GLN A 118 2.29 -6.18 -0.76
N LEU A 119 2.04 -5.06 -1.46
CA LEU A 119 1.69 -5.11 -2.86
C LEU A 119 2.81 -5.71 -3.73
N THR A 120 4.08 -5.41 -3.42
CA THR A 120 5.23 -5.96 -4.16
C THR A 120 5.31 -7.49 -4.10
N LEU A 121 4.78 -8.12 -3.04
CA LEU A 121 4.83 -9.57 -2.86
C LEU A 121 3.85 -10.33 -3.76
N VAL A 122 2.70 -9.73 -4.07
CA VAL A 122 1.60 -10.41 -4.75
C VAL A 122 1.43 -9.99 -6.22
N CYS A 123 1.95 -8.81 -6.57
CA CYS A 123 1.80 -8.18 -7.88
C CYS A 123 2.46 -8.98 -9.02
N SER A 124 2.01 -8.75 -10.26
CA SER A 124 2.73 -9.25 -11.43
C SER A 124 4.03 -8.48 -11.66
N LYS A 125 4.95 -9.08 -12.44
CA LYS A 125 6.19 -8.41 -12.88
C LYS A 125 5.95 -7.07 -13.58
N GLN A 126 4.82 -6.94 -14.29
CA GLN A 126 4.46 -5.70 -14.98
C GLN A 126 4.05 -4.60 -13.98
N MET A 127 3.32 -4.98 -12.93
CA MET A 127 2.90 -4.03 -11.89
C MET A 127 4.05 -3.68 -10.94
N LEU A 128 4.96 -4.63 -10.68
CA LEU A 128 6.08 -4.47 -9.76
C LEU A 128 6.90 -3.20 -10.02
N SER A 129 7.30 -2.94 -11.28
CA SER A 129 8.12 -1.76 -11.59
C SER A 129 7.41 -0.43 -11.27
N LEU A 130 6.09 -0.37 -11.47
CA LEU A 130 5.29 0.82 -11.17
C LEU A 130 5.10 0.99 -9.66
N VAL A 131 4.98 -0.11 -8.94
CA VAL A 131 4.83 -0.12 -7.47
C VAL A 131 6.13 0.28 -6.80
N GLU A 132 7.27 -0.19 -7.32
CA GLU A 132 8.60 0.24 -6.87
C GLU A 132 8.82 1.73 -7.12
N GLU A 133 8.47 2.22 -8.31
CA GLU A 133 8.54 3.65 -8.61
C GLU A 133 7.64 4.47 -7.67
N TYR A 134 6.41 4.00 -7.42
CA TYR A 134 5.48 4.63 -6.49
C TYR A 134 6.00 4.63 -5.06
N ARG A 135 6.64 3.53 -4.62
CA ARG A 135 7.29 3.41 -3.31
C ARG A 135 8.40 4.44 -3.16
N ASP A 136 9.29 4.51 -4.14
CA ASP A 136 10.48 5.34 -4.08
C ASP A 136 10.10 6.82 -4.13
N LEU A 137 9.07 7.18 -4.89
CA LEU A 137 8.51 8.53 -4.92
C LEU A 137 7.88 8.92 -3.56
N ASN A 138 7.06 8.05 -2.97
CA ASN A 138 6.50 8.28 -1.63
C ASN A 138 7.59 8.40 -0.56
N LYS A 139 8.63 7.57 -0.63
CA LYS A 139 9.76 7.63 0.29
C LYS A 139 10.49 8.98 0.19
N ARG A 140 10.81 9.43 -1.02
CA ARG A 140 11.45 10.75 -1.22
C ARG A 140 10.61 11.89 -0.65
N ILE A 141 9.29 11.84 -0.88
CA ILE A 141 8.38 12.86 -0.34
C ILE A 141 8.34 12.81 1.18
N SER A 142 8.22 11.63 1.78
CA SER A 142 8.23 11.44 3.23
C SER A 142 9.54 11.91 3.88
N ASP A 143 10.68 11.55 3.28
CA ASP A 143 12.01 11.96 3.77
C ASP A 143 12.16 13.49 3.68
N SER A 144 11.69 14.09 2.59
CA SER A 144 11.69 15.54 2.40
C SER A 144 10.77 16.25 3.41
N TYR A 145 9.57 15.72 3.65
CA TYR A 145 8.65 16.20 4.69
C TYR A 145 9.28 16.14 6.08
N THR A 146 9.92 15.03 6.43
CA THR A 146 10.57 14.84 7.74
C THR A 146 11.74 15.82 7.91
N SER A 147 12.55 16.00 6.86
CA SER A 147 13.65 16.96 6.85
C SER A 147 13.18 18.40 6.96
N MET A 148 12.01 18.72 6.40
CA MET A 148 11.47 20.08 6.50
C MET A 148 10.83 20.32 7.87
N LEU A 149 10.09 19.35 8.43
CA LEU A 149 9.54 19.44 9.78
C LEU A 149 10.62 19.70 10.85
N SER A 150 11.83 19.16 10.67
CA SER A 150 12.93 19.39 11.60
C SER A 150 13.58 20.78 11.46
N THR A 151 13.33 21.49 10.36
CA THR A 151 13.96 22.78 10.04
C THR A 151 12.97 23.94 9.96
N ILE A 152 11.68 23.68 9.87
CA ILE A 152 10.66 24.70 9.67
C ILE A 152 10.44 25.51 10.96
N ASN A 153 10.42 26.82 10.81
CA ASN A 153 9.91 27.70 11.85
C ASN A 153 8.39 27.78 11.70
N MET A 154 7.64 27.20 12.64
CA MET A 154 6.16 27.21 12.60
C MET A 154 5.55 28.62 12.75
N PHE A 155 6.35 29.61 13.12
CA PHE A 155 5.94 31.01 13.18
C PHE A 155 6.17 31.77 11.86
N ASP A 156 6.77 31.13 10.85
CA ASP A 156 6.96 31.73 9.52
C ASP A 156 5.63 31.67 8.73
N PRO A 157 5.07 32.82 8.29
CA PRO A 157 3.87 32.84 7.47
C PRO A 157 4.03 32.14 6.10
N THR A 158 5.27 31.92 5.64
CA THR A 158 5.56 31.21 4.38
C THR A 158 5.74 29.70 4.57
N ALA A 159 5.69 29.20 5.82
CA ALA A 159 5.84 27.78 6.15
C ALA A 159 4.94 26.87 5.30
N GLN A 160 3.66 27.23 5.15
CA GLN A 160 2.71 26.45 4.35
C GLN A 160 3.09 26.38 2.87
N GLU A 161 3.58 27.48 2.30
CA GLU A 161 4.00 27.57 0.90
C GLU A 161 5.28 26.76 0.67
N GLN A 162 6.22 26.80 1.62
CA GLN A 162 7.42 25.97 1.62
C GLN A 162 7.05 24.46 1.61
N LEU A 163 6.05 24.03 2.39
CA LEU A 163 5.62 22.61 2.39
C LEU A 163 4.91 22.20 1.11
N GLN A 164 4.07 23.08 0.57
CA GLN A 164 3.44 22.81 -0.73
C GLN A 164 4.46 22.73 -1.85
N SER A 165 5.58 23.47 -1.74
CA SER A 165 6.68 23.42 -2.70
C SER A 165 7.53 22.13 -2.61
N LEU A 166 7.45 21.38 -1.51
CA LEU A 166 8.19 20.11 -1.35
C LEU A 166 7.79 19.05 -2.34
N ILE A 167 6.51 19.01 -2.71
CA ILE A 167 6.02 18.11 -3.74
C ILE A 167 5.88 18.91 -5.02
N SER A 168 6.82 18.71 -5.96
CA SER A 168 6.72 19.34 -7.27
C SER A 168 5.41 18.94 -7.94
N LYS A 169 4.82 19.83 -8.76
CA LYS A 169 3.62 19.49 -9.55
C LYS A 169 3.83 18.21 -10.36
N THR A 170 5.02 18.03 -10.91
CA THR A 170 5.43 16.83 -11.64
C THR A 170 5.36 15.57 -10.79
N ASP A 171 5.83 15.62 -9.53
CA ASP A 171 5.75 14.49 -8.61
C ASP A 171 4.31 14.18 -8.20
N GLN A 172 3.47 15.20 -8.03
CA GLN A 172 2.03 15.01 -7.76
C GLN A 172 1.34 14.32 -8.94
N GLU A 173 1.55 14.83 -10.16
CA GLU A 173 1.00 14.24 -11.38
C GLU A 173 1.50 12.80 -11.58
N ARG A 174 2.78 12.55 -11.27
CA ARG A 174 3.36 11.20 -11.36
C ARG A 174 2.79 10.25 -10.33
N LEU A 175 2.58 10.68 -9.08
CA LEU A 175 1.92 9.88 -8.04
C LEU A 175 0.50 9.48 -8.46
N ILE A 176 -0.28 10.43 -8.98
CA ILE A 176 -1.65 10.18 -9.44
C ILE A 176 -1.64 9.18 -10.59
N PHE A 177 -0.78 9.40 -11.59
CA PHE A 177 -0.63 8.50 -12.73
C PHE A 177 -0.27 7.08 -12.29
N LEU A 178 0.74 6.93 -11.43
CA LEU A 178 1.18 5.63 -10.94
C LEU A 178 0.08 4.92 -10.15
N TYR A 179 -0.62 5.65 -9.28
CA TYR A 179 -1.72 5.10 -8.49
C TYR A 179 -2.87 4.60 -9.37
N ASP A 180 -3.26 5.36 -10.39
CA ASP A 180 -4.30 4.96 -11.34
C ASP A 180 -3.88 3.77 -12.19
N GLU A 181 -2.62 3.74 -12.64
CA GLU A 181 -2.09 2.63 -13.43
C GLU A 181 -1.98 1.35 -12.60
N ILE A 182 -1.55 1.45 -11.33
CA ILE A 182 -1.55 0.34 -10.38
C ILE A 182 -2.97 -0.18 -10.17
N LYS A 183 -3.96 0.68 -9.92
CA LYS A 183 -5.38 0.28 -9.80
C LYS A 183 -5.90 -0.43 -11.06
N ARG A 184 -5.52 0.07 -12.24
CA ARG A 184 -5.88 -0.55 -13.53
C ARG A 184 -5.28 -1.95 -13.65
N LEU A 185 -4.03 -2.13 -13.27
CA LEU A 185 -3.35 -3.44 -13.30
C LEU A 185 -3.90 -4.40 -12.25
N MET A 186 -4.25 -3.93 -11.04
CA MET A 186 -4.92 -4.74 -10.03
C MET A 186 -6.20 -5.37 -10.59
N ARG A 187 -7.06 -4.58 -11.26
CA ARG A 187 -8.29 -5.06 -11.90
C ARG A 187 -8.01 -6.11 -12.98
N LYS A 188 -7.03 -5.84 -13.84
CA LYS A 188 -6.62 -6.77 -14.89
C LYS A 188 -6.12 -8.10 -14.31
N GLU A 189 -5.38 -8.07 -13.21
CA GLU A 189 -4.81 -9.27 -12.58
C GLU A 189 -5.85 -10.17 -11.89
N ILE A 190 -6.94 -9.59 -11.40
CA ILE A 190 -8.08 -10.34 -10.84
C ILE A 190 -9.11 -10.75 -11.91
N GLY A 191 -8.90 -10.37 -13.17
CA GLY A 191 -9.73 -10.76 -14.30
C GLY A 191 -10.94 -9.86 -14.56
N MET A 192 -10.86 -8.59 -14.14
CA MET A 192 -11.82 -7.52 -14.46
C MET A 192 -11.33 -6.59 -15.57
#